data_AF-A0A0N1LLL2-F1
#
_entry.id   AF-A0A0N1LLL2-F1
#
_cell.length_a   1.000
_cell.length_b   1.000
_cell.length_c   1.000
_cell.angle_alpha   90.00
_cell.angle_beta   90.00
_cell.angle_gamma   90.00
#
_symmetry.space_group_name_H-M   'P 1'
#
loop_
_entity.id
_entity.type
_entity.pdbx_description
1 polymer ?
#
loop_
_entity_poly.entity_id
_entity_poly.type
_entity_poly.pdbx_seq_one_letter_code
_entity_poly.pdbx_strand_id
1 'polypeptide(L)'
;MPSPSPNPVSPNPITNLIIADVALRAGAALLRQGVEKGIIGGKLGTKKAGRVIKGRTMMQTLVGTAIARVATRSVPGAIIVGGGMLAKALYDRKHRAKAEAEGTAVLDEQARRGKKK
;
A
#
# COMPACT_ATOMS: atom_id res chain seq x y z
N MET A 1 22.68 9.15 28.75
CA MET A 1 21.43 9.92 28.63
C MET A 1 20.32 8.94 28.25
N PRO A 2 19.22 8.82 29.00
CA PRO A 2 18.11 7.94 28.62
C PRO A 2 17.38 8.53 27.40
N SER A 3 17.16 7.68 26.40
CA SER A 3 16.44 7.99 25.15
C SER A 3 14.97 8.35 25.41
N PRO A 4 14.35 9.26 24.63
CA PRO A 4 12.94 9.60 24.77
C PRO A 4 12.10 8.40 24.29
N SER A 5 11.73 7.53 25.23
CA SER A 5 10.68 6.55 24.98
C SER A 5 9.37 7.32 24.80
N PRO A 6 8.56 7.04 23.76
CA PRO A 6 7.24 7.65 23.63
C PRO A 6 6.50 7.41 24.95
N ASN A 7 6.08 8.49 25.61
CA ASN A 7 5.38 8.38 26.89
C ASN A 7 4.20 7.42 26.71
N PRO A 8 4.17 6.28 27.42
CA PRO A 8 3.09 5.34 27.29
C PRO A 8 1.77 6.01 27.70
N VAL A 9 0.71 5.81 26.91
CA VAL A 9 -0.62 6.42 27.15
C VAL A 9 -1.17 6.02 28.52
N SER A 10 -0.80 4.82 29.00
CA SER A 10 -1.08 4.31 30.33
C SER A 10 0.20 3.82 31.02
N PRO A 11 0.38 4.01 32.34
CA PRO A 11 1.46 3.39 33.10
C PRO A 11 1.43 1.84 33.08
N ASN A 12 0.31 1.24 32.68
CA ASN A 12 0.16 -0.21 32.61
C ASN A 12 0.54 -0.75 31.22
N PRO A 13 1.54 -1.65 31.12
CA PRO A 13 2.01 -2.19 29.83
C PRO A 13 0.94 -3.01 29.09
N ILE A 14 0.05 -3.71 29.80
CA ILE A 14 -1.05 -4.48 29.19
C ILE A 14 -2.08 -3.53 28.58
N THR A 15 -2.38 -2.42 29.24
CA THR A 15 -3.30 -1.40 28.72
C THR A 15 -2.76 -0.76 27.44
N ASN A 16 -1.45 -0.49 27.37
CA ASN A 16 -0.84 0.03 26.15
C ASN A 16 -0.92 -0.96 24.98
N LEU A 17 -0.76 -2.27 25.25
CA LEU A 17 -0.91 -3.30 24.23
C LEU A 17 -2.35 -3.38 23.72
N ILE A 18 -3.34 -3.28 24.60
CA ILE A 18 -4.75 -3.27 24.21
C ILE A 18 -5.06 -2.02 23.37
N ILE A 19 -4.61 -0.84 23.79
CA ILE A 19 -4.79 0.41 23.04
C ILE A 19 -4.13 0.32 21.67
N ALA A 20 -2.92 -0.23 21.60
CA ALA A 20 -2.21 -0.42 20.33
C ALA A 20 -2.94 -1.41 19.41
N ASP A 21 -3.41 -2.56 19.92
CA ASP A 21 -4.15 -3.53 19.12
C ASP A 21 -5.48 -2.94 18.59
N VAL A 22 -6.20 -2.20 19.43
CA VAL A 22 -7.44 -1.50 19.03
C VAL A 22 -7.17 -0.45 17.96
N ALA A 23 -6.14 0.37 18.15
CA ALA A 23 -5.75 1.39 17.17
C ALA A 23 -5.34 0.78 15.83
N LEU A 24 -4.58 -0.32 15.85
CA LEU A 24 -4.16 -1.06 14.67
C LEU A 24 -5.36 -1.66 13.92
N ARG A 25 -6.30 -2.30 14.63
CA ARG A 25 -7.52 -2.86 14.03
C ARG A 25 -8.41 -1.78 13.43
N ALA A 26 -8.61 -0.68 14.14
CA ALA A 26 -9.42 0.45 13.66
C ALA A 26 -8.79 1.09 12.41
N GLY A 27 -7.48 1.33 12.44
CA GLY A 27 -6.74 1.87 11.29
C GLY A 27 -6.80 0.93 10.08
N ALA A 28 -6.61 -0.37 10.28
CA ALA A 28 -6.67 -1.37 9.21
C ALA A 28 -8.07 -1.45 8.56
N ALA A 29 -9.14 -1.37 9.35
CA ALA A 29 -10.52 -1.38 8.85
C ALA A 29 -10.81 -0.17 7.96
N LEU A 30 -10.41 1.03 8.40
CA LEU A 30 -10.59 2.27 7.63
C LEU A 30 -9.79 2.26 6.32
N LEU A 31 -8.54 1.79 6.37
CA LEU A 31 -7.71 1.64 5.18
C LEU A 31 -8.33 0.67 4.17
N ARG A 32 -8.85 -0.47 4.65
CA ARG A 32 -9.52 -1.45 3.80
C ARG A 32 -10.73 -0.87 3.08
N GLN A 33 -11.60 -0.15 3.80
CA GLN A 33 -12.74 0.52 3.19
C GLN A 33 -12.34 1.60 2.18
N GLY A 34 -11.26 2.34 2.43
CA GLY A 34 -10.71 3.31 1.48
C GLY A 34 -10.21 2.65 0.19
N VAL A 35 -9.52 1.51 0.31
CA VAL A 35 -9.05 0.71 -0.83
C VAL A 35 -10.21 0.09 -1.60
N GLU A 36 -11.19 -0.51 -0.91
CA GLU A 36 -12.37 -1.09 -1.55
C GLU A 36 -13.15 -0.03 -2.34
N LYS A 37 -13.40 1.16 -1.77
CA LYS A 37 -14.09 2.25 -2.49
C LYS A 37 -13.26 2.81 -3.65
N GLY A 38 -11.94 2.94 -3.49
CA GLY A 38 -11.04 3.44 -4.54
C GLY A 38 -10.89 2.48 -5.72
N ILE A 39 -10.82 1.17 -5.45
CA ILE A 39 -10.67 0.13 -6.48
C ILE A 39 -12.02 -0.17 -7.16
N ILE A 40 -13.10 -0.32 -6.39
CA ILE A 40 -14.43 -0.64 -6.94
C ILE A 40 -15.05 0.56 -7.66
N GLY A 41 -14.78 1.79 -7.21
CA GLY A 41 -15.17 3.01 -7.92
C GLY A 41 -14.38 3.28 -9.21
N GLY A 42 -13.20 2.65 -9.35
CA GLY A 42 -12.23 2.90 -10.41
C GLY A 42 -12.29 1.90 -11.58
N LYS A 43 -13.46 1.65 -12.16
CA LYS A 43 -13.69 1.21 -13.56
C LYS A 43 -12.64 0.29 -14.25
N LEU A 44 -12.04 -0.68 -13.58
CA LEU A 44 -11.22 -1.70 -14.23
C LEU A 44 -12.10 -2.94 -14.45
N GLY A 45 -12.70 -3.06 -15.64
CA GLY A 45 -13.54 -4.21 -15.97
C GLY A 45 -12.85 -5.53 -15.64
N THR A 46 -13.60 -6.46 -15.01
CA THR A 46 -13.09 -7.71 -14.41
C THR A 46 -12.16 -8.51 -15.34
N LYS A 47 -12.45 -8.54 -16.65
CA LYS A 47 -11.63 -9.20 -17.68
C LYS A 47 -10.27 -8.53 -17.94
N LYS A 48 -10.17 -7.19 -17.84
CA LYS A 48 -8.89 -6.48 -17.98
C LYS A 48 -8.07 -6.65 -16.69
N ALA A 49 -8.72 -6.57 -15.53
CA ALA A 49 -8.09 -6.81 -14.23
C ALA A 49 -7.41 -8.19 -14.16
N GLY A 50 -8.11 -9.27 -14.54
CA GLY A 50 -7.54 -10.61 -14.56
C GLY A 50 -6.30 -10.75 -15.45
N ARG A 51 -6.29 -10.11 -16.62
CA ARG A 51 -5.14 -10.11 -17.53
C ARG A 51 -3.96 -9.32 -16.98
N VAL A 52 -4.19 -8.18 -16.35
CA VAL A 52 -3.13 -7.39 -15.69
C VAL A 52 -2.48 -8.22 -14.58
N ILE A 53 -3.29 -8.88 -13.74
CA ILE A 53 -2.79 -9.76 -12.67
C ILE A 53 -1.96 -10.91 -13.25
N LYS A 54 -2.47 -11.62 -14.27
CA LYS A 54 -1.75 -12.74 -14.93
C LYS A 54 -0.45 -12.29 -15.61
N GLY A 55 -0.44 -11.06 -16.13
CA GLY A 55 0.71 -10.47 -16.82
C GLY A 55 1.85 -10.01 -15.93
N ARG A 56 1.66 -9.97 -14.60
CA ARG A 56 2.71 -9.64 -13.65
C ARG A 56 3.85 -10.67 -13.70
N THR A 57 5.08 -10.22 -13.60
CA THR A 57 6.25 -11.12 -13.56
C THR A 57 6.48 -11.65 -12.15
N MET A 58 7.13 -12.81 -12.03
CA MET A 58 7.49 -13.39 -10.73
C MET A 58 8.36 -12.43 -9.91
N MET A 59 9.29 -11.73 -10.58
CA MET A 59 10.12 -10.71 -9.96
C MET A 59 9.29 -9.54 -9.39
N GLN A 60 8.29 -9.05 -10.14
CA GLN A 60 7.42 -7.97 -9.66
C GLN A 60 6.62 -8.37 -8.41
N THR A 61 6.14 -9.63 -8.37
CA THR A 61 5.46 -10.16 -7.18
C THR A 61 6.41 -10.25 -5.99
N LEU A 62 7.61 -10.80 -6.18
CA LEU A 62 8.61 -10.94 -5.11
C LEU A 62 9.03 -9.59 -4.51
N VAL A 63 9.31 -8.60 -5.37
CA VAL A 63 9.65 -7.24 -4.93
C VAL A 63 8.49 -6.62 -4.14
N GLY A 64 7.26 -6.77 -4.63
CA GLY A 64 6.07 -6.30 -3.91
C GLY A 64 5.94 -6.93 -2.52
N THR A 65 6.15 -8.24 -2.40
CA THR A 65 6.09 -8.96 -1.11
C THR A 65 7.23 -8.53 -0.18
N ALA A 66 8.44 -8.31 -0.69
CA ALA A 66 9.58 -7.86 0.12
C ALA A 66 9.32 -6.45 0.70
N ILE A 67 8.86 -5.51 -0.12
CA ILE A 67 8.50 -4.15 0.33
C ILE A 67 7.39 -4.21 1.39
N ALA A 68 6.36 -5.03 1.16
CA ALA A 68 5.29 -5.21 2.13
C ALA A 68 5.80 -5.72 3.48
N ARG A 69 6.72 -6.71 3.48
CA ARG A 69 7.34 -7.20 4.72
C ARG A 69 8.16 -6.13 5.43
N VAL A 70 8.91 -5.31 4.70
CA VAL A 70 9.68 -4.21 5.31
C VAL A 70 8.74 -3.21 5.98
N ALA A 71 7.63 -2.88 5.33
CA ALA A 71 6.62 -1.99 5.89
C ALA A 71 5.93 -2.57 7.14
N THR A 72 5.69 -3.88 7.19
CA THR A 72 4.96 -4.50 8.32
C THR A 72 5.86 -4.94 9.47
N ARG A 73 7.15 -5.17 9.24
CA ARG A 73 8.06 -5.72 10.27
C ARG A 73 8.55 -4.67 11.26
N SER A 74 8.44 -3.37 10.95
CA SER A 74 8.93 -2.31 11.83
C SER A 74 8.27 -0.96 11.58
N VAL A 75 8.16 -0.15 12.64
CA VAL A 75 7.64 1.23 12.57
C VAL A 75 8.50 2.13 11.66
N PRO A 76 9.85 2.11 11.73
CA PRO A 76 10.67 2.88 10.79
C PRO A 76 10.48 2.47 9.33
N GLY A 77 10.37 1.17 9.05
CA GLY A 77 10.09 0.66 7.71
C GLY A 77 8.73 1.11 7.18
N ALA A 78 7.70 1.10 8.04
CA ALA A 78 6.37 1.62 7.71
C ALA A 78 6.42 3.11 7.35
N ILE A 79 7.16 3.92 8.10
CA ILE A 79 7.30 5.36 7.84
C ILE A 79 7.98 5.61 6.49
N ILE A 80 9.06 4.91 6.18
CA ILE A 80 9.78 5.11 4.93
C ILE A 80 8.92 4.68 3.74
N VAL A 81 8.37 3.47 3.77
CA VAL A 81 7.57 2.93 2.67
C VAL A 81 6.27 3.73 2.52
N GLY A 82 5.55 3.93 3.62
CA GLY A 82 4.30 4.69 3.64
C GLY A 82 4.51 6.15 3.26
N GLY A 83 5.53 6.80 3.81
CA GLY A 83 5.90 8.19 3.50
C GLY A 83 6.30 8.36 2.03
N GLY A 84 7.09 7.45 1.47
CA GLY A 84 7.45 7.45 0.04
C GLY A 84 6.23 7.27 -0.87
N MET A 85 5.31 6.37 -0.52
CA MET A 85 4.05 6.20 -1.26
C MET A 85 3.16 7.44 -1.19
N LEU A 86 3.02 8.06 -0.01
CA LEU A 86 2.25 9.29 0.16
C LEU A 86 2.88 10.45 -0.62
N ALA A 87 4.20 10.62 -0.54
CA ALA A 87 4.93 11.63 -1.29
C ALA A 87 4.72 11.45 -2.80
N LYS A 88 4.81 10.20 -3.29
CA LYS A 88 4.53 9.89 -4.70
C LYS A 88 3.08 10.19 -5.08
N ALA A 89 2.10 9.83 -4.26
CA ALA A 89 0.69 10.12 -4.53
C ALA A 89 0.43 11.63 -4.66
N LEU A 90 1.05 12.45 -3.79
CA LEU A 90 0.98 13.90 -3.86
C LEU A 90 1.69 14.47 -5.11
N TYR A 91 2.82 13.89 -5.50
CA TYR A 91 3.52 14.25 -6.73
C TYR A 91 2.70 13.93 -7.98
N ASP A 92 2.13 12.72 -8.05
CA ASP A 92 1.30 12.25 -9.15
C ASP A 92 0.01 13.09 -9.26
N ARG A 93 -0.54 13.57 -8.13
CA ARG A 93 -1.66 14.52 -8.12
C ARG A 93 -1.32 15.87 -8.73
N LYS A 94 -0.06 16.33 -8.63
CA LYS A 94 0.40 17.55 -9.32
C LYS A 94 0.68 17.29 -10.81
N HIS A 95 1.05 16.06 -11.17
CA HIS A 95 1.41 15.67 -12.53
C HIS A 95 0.41 14.67 -13.13
N ARG A 96 -0.89 14.93 -12.99
CA ARG A 96 -1.96 13.95 -13.28
C ARG A 96 -1.86 13.39 -14.70
N ALA A 97 -1.71 14.25 -15.70
CA ALA A 97 -1.62 13.83 -17.10
C ALA A 97 -0.45 12.85 -17.35
N LYS A 98 0.71 13.12 -16.74
CA LYS A 98 1.89 12.26 -16.83
C LYS A 98 1.67 10.94 -16.09
N ALA A 99 1.15 11.01 -14.86
CA ALA A 99 0.88 9.83 -14.04
C ALA A 99 -0.17 8.89 -14.67
N GLU A 100 -1.21 9.46 -15.31
CA GLU A 100 -2.23 8.70 -16.04
C GLU A 100 -1.65 8.04 -17.29
N ALA A 101 -0.82 8.75 -18.06
CA ALA A 101 -0.15 8.19 -19.23
C ALA A 101 0.81 7.05 -18.86
N GLU A 102 1.63 7.24 -17.83
CA GLU A 102 2.53 6.20 -17.31
C GLU A 102 1.74 4.98 -16.78
N GLY A 103 0.68 5.23 -16.02
CA GLY A 103 -0.16 4.19 -15.44
C GLY A 103 -0.87 3.35 -16.50
N THR A 104 -1.45 3.99 -17.52
CA THR A 104 -2.15 3.29 -18.61
C THR A 104 -1.18 2.45 -19.46
N ALA A 105 0.00 2.99 -19.79
CA ALA A 105 1.03 2.24 -20.51
C ALA A 105 1.48 0.98 -19.77
N VAL A 106 1.71 1.07 -18.46
CA VAL A 106 2.10 -0.08 -17.62
C VAL A 106 0.97 -1.11 -17.53
N LEU A 107 -0.29 -0.67 -17.35
CA LEU A 107 -1.44 -1.56 -17.30
C LEU A 107 -1.67 -2.30 -18.62
N ASP A 108 -1.48 -1.63 -19.76
CA ASP A 108 -1.67 -2.22 -21.07
C ASP A 108 -0.57 -3.23 -21.40
N GLU A 109 0.68 -2.96 -21.03
CA GLU A 109 1.78 -3.93 -21.18
C GLU A 109 1.55 -5.16 -20.30
N GLN A 110 1.11 -5.00 -19.05
CA GLN A 110 0.75 -6.13 -18.19
C GLN A 110 -0.43 -6.91 -18.79
N ALA A 111 -1.49 -6.24 -19.24
CA ALA A 111 -2.63 -6.90 -19.87
C ALA A 111 -2.22 -7.67 -21.15
N ARG A 112 -1.25 -7.16 -21.92
CA ARG A 112 -0.70 -7.82 -23.11
C ARG A 112 0.08 -9.08 -22.74
N ARG A 113 0.95 -9.01 -21.72
CA ARG A 113 1.68 -10.18 -21.20
C ARG A 113 0.75 -11.24 -20.66
N GLY A 114 -0.32 -10.84 -19.97
CA GLY A 114 -1.32 -11.76 -19.44
C GLY A 114 -2.19 -12.43 -20.50
N LYS A 115 -2.23 -11.93 -21.74
CA LYS A 115 -2.83 -12.65 -22.88
C LYS A 115 -1.90 -13.71 -23.47
N LYS A 116 -0.58 -13.52 -23.35
CA LYS A 116 0.46 -14.40 -23.93
C LYS A 116 0.82 -15.58 -23.01
N LYS A 117 0.51 -15.46 -21.72
CA LYS A 117 0.54 -16.55 -20.73
C LYS A 117 -0.82 -17.24 -20.68
#